data_AF-A0A350XGS8-F1
#
_entry.id   AF-A0A350XGS8-F1
#
_cell.length_a   1.000
_cell.length_b   1.000
_cell.length_c   1.000
_cell.angle_alpha   90.00
_cell.angle_beta   90.00
_cell.angle_gamma   90.00
#
_symmetry.space_group_name_H-M   'P 1'
#
loop_
_entity.id
_entity.type
_entity.pdbx_description
1 polymer ?
#
loop_
_entity_poly.entity_id
_entity_poly.type
_entity_poly.pdbx_seq_one_letter_code
_entity_poly.pdbx_strand_id
1 'polypeptide(L)'
;MRLRRRINPKTFVITLRQVAKFLKISQERILNWEKWHNVLWVHIKGIGGYFVSYRQLEQWIAACRALIRFCSSLSALNDLWQSILREEERYGEGAIARLKTMYQQRYADLSLRQQT
;
A
#
# COMPACT_ATOMS: atom_id res chain seq x y z
N MET A 1 -11.47 -10.39 6.58
CA MET A 1 -10.45 -9.82 7.51
C MET A 1 -10.03 -8.43 7.00
N ARG A 2 -9.77 -7.42 7.85
CA ARG A 2 -9.33 -6.09 7.37
C ARG A 2 -7.89 -6.12 6.87
N LEU A 3 -7.57 -5.45 5.76
CA LEU A 3 -6.21 -5.42 5.17
C LEU A 3 -5.16 -4.86 6.15
N ARG A 4 -5.54 -3.91 7.01
CA ARG A 4 -4.69 -3.37 8.09
C ARG A 4 -4.21 -4.39 9.13
N ARG A 5 -4.84 -5.56 9.22
CA ARG A 5 -4.36 -6.65 10.09
C ARG A 5 -3.27 -7.49 9.40
N ARG A 6 -3.10 -7.34 8.09
CA ARG A 6 -2.12 -8.09 7.28
C ARG A 6 -0.87 -7.26 6.95
N ILE A 7 -0.99 -5.93 6.98
CA ILE A 7 0.10 -4.98 6.67
C ILE A 7 0.28 -4.07 7.87
N ASN A 8 1.51 -3.99 8.40
CA ASN A 8 1.88 -3.10 9.50
C ASN A 8 2.70 -1.90 8.98
N PRO A 9 2.12 -0.70 8.82
CA PRO A 9 2.86 0.46 8.29
C PRO A 9 4.03 0.92 9.14
N LYS A 10 4.05 0.58 10.44
CA LYS A 10 5.14 0.98 11.33
C LYS A 10 6.47 0.40 10.87
N THR A 11 6.46 -0.78 10.24
CA THR A 11 7.67 -1.45 9.74
C THR A 11 8.20 -0.87 8.43
N PHE A 12 7.47 0.03 7.77
CA PHE A 12 7.91 0.61 6.51
C PHE A 12 9.12 1.51 6.72
N VAL A 13 10.17 1.32 5.94
CA VAL A 13 11.22 2.33 5.83
C VAL A 13 10.67 3.45 4.93
N ILE A 14 10.34 4.58 5.55
CA ILE A 14 9.86 5.80 4.88
C ILE A 14 10.95 6.83 5.08
N THR A 15 11.46 7.40 4.00
CA THR A 15 12.46 8.47 4.06
C THR A 15 11.82 9.81 3.77
N LEU A 16 12.42 10.87 4.32
CA LEU A 16 11.96 12.25 4.09
C LEU A 16 11.90 12.59 2.59
N ARG A 17 12.88 12.09 1.81
CA ARG A 17 12.92 12.23 0.34
C ARG A 17 11.70 11.59 -0.35
N GLN A 18 11.26 10.42 0.11
CA GLN A 18 10.08 9.75 -0.44
C GLN A 18 8.81 10.53 -0.14
N VAL A 19 8.68 11.08 1.08
CA VAL A 19 7.55 11.93 1.48
C VAL A 19 7.51 13.20 0.63
N ALA A 20 8.64 13.89 0.47
CA ALA A 20 8.76 15.08 -0.37
C ALA A 20 8.38 14.80 -1.84
N LYS A 21 8.89 13.69 -2.41
CA LYS A 21 8.56 13.26 -3.76
C LYS A 21 7.05 12.97 -3.91
N PHE A 22 6.45 12.28 -2.95
CA PHE A 22 5.03 11.97 -2.96
C PHE A 22 4.17 13.24 -2.91
N LEU A 23 4.52 14.17 -2.02
CA LEU A 23 3.81 15.44 -1.84
C LEU A 23 4.11 16.47 -2.95
N LYS A 24 5.04 16.17 -3.87
CA LYS A 24 5.52 17.08 -4.93
C LYS A 24 5.99 18.43 -4.38
N ILE A 25 6.70 18.39 -3.24
CA ILE A 25 7.30 19.57 -2.59
C ILE A 25 8.79 19.36 -2.38
N SER A 26 9.50 20.45 -2.14
CA SER A 26 10.90 20.37 -1.73
C SER A 26 11.05 19.86 -0.30
N GLN A 27 12.16 19.17 -0.02
CA GLN A 27 12.37 18.47 1.23
C GLN A 27 12.45 19.42 2.44
N GLU A 28 13.09 20.58 2.25
CA GLU A 28 13.23 21.64 3.26
C GLU A 28 11.89 22.26 3.70
N ARG A 29 10.80 22.01 2.97
CA ARG A 29 9.47 22.42 3.40
C ARG A 29 8.86 21.50 4.46
N ILE A 30 9.40 20.30 4.64
CA ILE A 30 8.92 19.36 5.66
C ILE A 30 9.64 19.67 6.96
N LEU A 31 8.91 20.25 7.92
CA LEU A 31 9.45 20.66 9.22
C LEU A 31 9.54 19.48 10.20
N ASN A 32 8.58 18.56 10.12
CA ASN A 32 8.55 17.34 10.93
C ASN A 32 7.65 16.29 10.25
N TRP A 33 7.78 15.02 10.62
CA TRP A 33 6.89 13.96 10.16
C TRP A 33 6.86 12.77 11.14
N GLU A 34 5.71 12.12 11.24
CA GLU A 34 5.46 11.06 12.22
C GLU A 34 4.59 9.93 11.64
N LYS A 35 4.90 8.70 12.03
CA LYS A 35 4.07 7.53 11.69
C LYS A 35 2.95 7.36 12.72
N TRP A 36 1.74 7.71 12.33
CA TRP A 36 0.55 7.46 13.16
C TRP A 36 -0.12 6.15 12.77
N HIS A 37 -1.16 5.74 13.50
CA HIS A 37 -1.75 4.39 13.36
C HIS A 37 -2.26 4.09 11.93
N ASN A 38 -2.83 5.08 11.24
CA ASN A 38 -3.49 4.89 9.94
C ASN A 38 -2.93 5.77 8.81
N VAL A 39 -2.13 6.77 9.18
CA VAL A 39 -1.65 7.82 8.29
C VAL A 39 -0.23 8.20 8.68
N LEU A 40 0.50 8.74 7.72
CA LEU A 40 1.71 9.49 7.96
C LEU A 40 1.32 10.95 8.17
N TRP A 41 1.63 11.50 9.33
CA TRP A 41 1.47 12.93 9.57
C TRP A 41 2.73 13.67 9.15
N VAL A 42 2.57 14.81 8.48
CA VAL A 42 3.68 15.63 7.95
C VAL A 42 3.38 17.09 8.25
N HIS A 43 4.30 17.80 8.90
CA HIS A 43 4.21 19.24 9.09
C HIS A 43 4.91 19.96 7.93
N ILE A 44 4.13 20.70 7.14
CA ILE A 44 4.64 21.41 5.97
C ILE A 44 4.68 22.92 6.24
N LYS A 45 5.83 23.55 6.00
CA LYS A 45 6.04 25.00 6.13
C LYS A 45 5.02 25.77 5.28
N GLY A 46 4.28 26.66 5.94
CA GLY A 46 3.26 27.51 5.33
C GLY A 46 1.91 26.84 5.07
N ILE A 47 1.73 25.57 5.45
CA ILE A 47 0.46 24.83 5.31
C ILE A 47 -0.01 24.31 6.67
N GLY A 48 0.91 23.82 7.50
CA GLY A 48 0.60 23.18 8.78
C GLY A 48 0.59 21.65 8.67
N GLY A 49 -0.22 21.00 9.50
CA GLY A 49 -0.31 19.54 9.55
C GLY A 49 -1.02 18.96 8.32
N TYR A 50 -0.42 17.95 7.72
CA TYR A 50 -0.94 17.24 6.55
C TYR A 50 -0.95 15.72 6.79
N PHE A 51 -1.97 15.03 6.29
CA PHE A 51 -2.13 13.59 6.50
C PHE A 51 -2.02 12.83 5.17
N VAL A 52 -1.08 11.89 5.10
CA VAL A 52 -0.92 10.98 3.97
C VAL A 52 -1.43 9.60 4.35
N SER A 53 -2.36 9.06 3.56
CA SER A 53 -2.79 7.67 3.73
C SER A 53 -1.65 6.73 3.34
N TYR A 54 -1.32 5.75 4.20
CA TYR A 54 -0.29 4.77 3.84
C TYR A 54 -0.58 4.03 2.53
N ARG A 55 -1.85 3.87 2.15
CA ARG A 55 -2.28 3.21 0.90
C ARG A 55 -1.87 3.96 -0.37
N GLN A 56 -1.48 5.21 -0.23
CA GLN A 56 -0.98 6.03 -1.33
C GLN A 56 0.56 5.94 -1.45
N LEU A 57 1.24 5.32 -0.48
CA LEU A 57 2.69 5.13 -0.49
C LEU A 57 3.06 3.84 -1.21
N GLU A 58 4.14 3.89 -1.98
CA GLU A 58 4.67 2.71 -2.70
C GLU A 58 5.05 1.56 -1.76
N GLN A 59 5.42 1.83 -0.50
CA GLN A 59 5.68 0.80 0.50
C GLN A 59 4.46 -0.06 0.79
N TRP A 60 3.27 0.55 0.85
CA TRP A 60 2.02 -0.20 1.04
C TRP A 60 1.70 -1.02 -0.20
N ILE A 61 1.90 -0.46 -1.39
CA ILE A 61 1.70 -1.19 -2.64
C ILE A 61 2.66 -2.39 -2.69
N ALA A 62 3.93 -2.20 -2.35
CA ALA A 62 4.92 -3.27 -2.28
C ALA A 62 4.53 -4.36 -1.27
N ALA A 63 3.99 -4.00 -0.11
CA ALA A 63 3.48 -4.96 0.87
C ALA A 63 2.28 -5.76 0.31
N CYS A 64 1.33 -5.11 -0.36
CA CYS A 64 0.23 -5.80 -1.06
C CYS A 64 0.76 -6.78 -2.12
N ARG A 65 1.75 -6.36 -2.93
CA ARG A 65 2.37 -7.21 -3.95
C ARG A 65 3.04 -8.45 -3.33
N ALA A 66 3.75 -8.27 -2.22
CA ALA A 66 4.37 -9.37 -1.49
C ALA A 66 3.30 -10.35 -0.98
N LEU A 67 2.24 -9.86 -0.33
CA LEU A 67 1.14 -10.69 0.14
C LEU A 67 0.48 -11.48 -1.00
N ILE A 68 0.20 -10.85 -2.14
CA ILE A 68 -0.36 -11.52 -3.33
C ILE A 68 0.57 -12.66 -3.77
N ARG A 69 1.86 -12.37 -3.92
CA ARG A 69 2.85 -13.37 -4.37
C ARG A 69 2.95 -14.57 -3.43
N PHE A 70 2.84 -14.34 -2.12
CA PHE A 70 2.98 -15.39 -1.10
C PHE A 70 1.70 -16.17 -0.81
N CYS A 71 0.54 -15.79 -1.37
CA CYS A 71 -0.66 -16.62 -1.26
C CYS A 71 -0.42 -18.01 -1.87
N SER A 72 -0.68 -19.07 -1.11
CA SER A 72 -0.48 -20.47 -1.50
C SER A 72 -1.75 -21.17 -1.99
N SER A 73 -2.91 -20.54 -1.88
CA SER A 73 -4.19 -21.09 -2.32
C SER A 73 -5.07 -20.02 -2.98
N LEU A 74 -5.98 -20.44 -3.87
CA LEU A 74 -6.95 -19.55 -4.50
C LEU A 74 -7.86 -18.87 -3.47
N SER A 75 -8.29 -19.60 -2.44
CA SER A 75 -9.10 -19.05 -1.34
C SER A 75 -8.37 -17.90 -0.63
N ALA A 76 -7.11 -18.11 -0.21
CA ALA A 76 -6.34 -17.08 0.46
C ALA A 76 -6.07 -15.86 -0.43
N LEU A 77 -5.84 -16.08 -1.73
CA LEU A 77 -5.65 -15.02 -2.71
C LEU A 77 -6.93 -14.19 -2.92
N ASN A 78 -8.07 -14.85 -3.09
CA ASN A 78 -9.37 -14.19 -3.24
C ASN A 78 -9.74 -13.39 -1.99
N ASP A 79 -9.54 -13.94 -0.80
CA ASP A 79 -9.78 -13.24 0.46
C ASP A 79 -8.91 -11.99 0.62
N LEU A 80 -7.63 -12.09 0.23
CA LEU A 80 -6.73 -10.93 0.20
C LEU A 80 -7.23 -9.89 -0.80
N TRP A 81 -7.61 -10.30 -2.01
CA TRP A 81 -8.07 -9.39 -3.06
C TRP A 81 -9.34 -8.65 -2.65
N GLN A 82 -10.32 -9.35 -2.08
CA GLN A 82 -11.51 -8.72 -1.52
C GLN A 82 -11.18 -7.72 -0.40
N SER A 83 -10.15 -8.01 0.41
CA SER A 83 -9.68 -7.08 1.45
C SER A 83 -9.04 -5.82 0.86
N ILE A 84 -8.40 -5.92 -0.31
CA ILE A 84 -7.82 -4.79 -1.06
C ILE A 84 -8.94 -3.94 -1.68
N LEU A 85 -9.90 -4.55 -2.37
CA LEU A 85 -10.99 -3.85 -3.04
C LEU A 85 -11.88 -3.04 -2.09
N ARG A 86 -12.11 -3.53 -0.86
CA ARG A 86 -12.84 -2.77 0.18
C ARG A 86 -12.22 -1.42 0.55
N GLU A 87 -10.95 -1.20 0.17
CA GLU A 87 -10.22 0.03 0.47
C GLU A 87 -9.76 0.74 -0.80
N GLU A 88 -10.29 0.37 -1.98
CA GLU A 88 -9.88 0.85 -3.32
C GLU A 88 -9.82 2.37 -3.42
N GLU A 89 -10.83 3.08 -2.94
CA GLU A 89 -10.91 4.55 -2.98
C GLU A 89 -9.76 5.27 -2.25
N ARG A 90 -9.07 4.57 -1.35
CA ARG A 90 -7.95 5.14 -0.58
C ARG A 90 -6.60 4.98 -1.26
N TYR A 91 -6.54 4.26 -2.38
CA TYR A 91 -5.33 4.07 -3.15
C TYR A 91 -5.07 5.25 -4.09
N GLY A 92 -3.80 5.48 -4.40
CA GLY A 92 -3.42 6.43 -5.44
C GLY A 92 -3.80 5.92 -6.84
N GLU A 93 -3.83 6.85 -7.78
CA GLU A 93 -4.13 6.57 -9.19
C GLU A 93 -3.28 5.42 -9.74
N GLY A 94 -3.92 4.50 -10.47
CA GLY A 94 -3.27 3.34 -11.10
C GLY A 94 -2.75 2.25 -10.14
N ALA A 95 -2.78 2.45 -8.81
CA ALA A 95 -2.27 1.46 -7.87
C ALA A 95 -3.10 0.17 -7.85
N ILE A 96 -4.43 0.27 -7.90
CA ILE A 96 -5.32 -0.91 -7.97
C ILE A 96 -5.15 -1.65 -9.28
N ALA A 97 -5.03 -0.95 -10.41
CA ALA A 97 -4.76 -1.59 -11.70
C ALA A 97 -3.46 -2.41 -11.66
N ARG A 98 -2.36 -1.84 -11.12
CA ARG A 98 -1.09 -2.55 -10.93
C ARG A 98 -1.25 -3.80 -10.05
N LEU A 99 -1.98 -3.70 -8.94
CA LEU A 99 -2.23 -4.83 -8.04
C LEU A 99 -3.12 -5.90 -8.69
N LYS A 100 -4.10 -5.49 -9.51
CA LYS A 100 -5.01 -6.37 -10.24
C LYS A 100 -4.25 -7.26 -11.23
N THR A 101 -3.30 -6.69 -11.98
CA THR A 101 -2.44 -7.46 -12.88
C THR A 101 -1.69 -8.55 -12.13
N MET A 102 -1.11 -8.24 -10.97
CA MET A 102 -0.38 -9.24 -10.15
C MET A 102 -1.31 -10.30 -9.56
N TYR A 103 -2.50 -9.90 -9.12
CA TYR A 103 -3.53 -10.84 -8.67
C TYR A 103 -3.90 -11.82 -9.78
N GLN A 104 -4.17 -11.35 -10.99
CA GLN A 104 -4.54 -12.19 -12.14
C GLN A 104 -3.43 -13.17 -12.50
N GLN A 105 -2.18 -12.71 -12.53
CA GLN A 105 -1.01 -13.57 -12.77
C GLN A 105 -0.91 -14.67 -11.71
N ARG A 106 -1.04 -14.33 -10.43
CA ARG A 106 -0.96 -15.32 -9.35
C ARG A 106 -2.14 -16.29 -9.35
N TYR A 107 -3.34 -15.80 -9.68
CA TYR A 107 -4.54 -16.62 -9.79
C TYR A 107 -4.33 -17.71 -10.85
N ALA A 108 -3.89 -17.33 -12.06
CA ALA A 108 -3.63 -18.27 -13.15
C ALA A 108 -2.61 -19.34 -12.75
N ASP A 109 -1.48 -18.93 -12.13
CA ASP A 109 -0.43 -19.83 -11.67
C ASP A 109 -0.95 -20.84 -10.62
N LEU A 110 -1.77 -20.40 -9.67
CA LEU A 110 -2.36 -21.30 -8.66
C LEU A 110 -3.45 -22.21 -9.25
N SER A 111 -4.26 -21.74 -10.20
CA SER A 111 -5.26 -22.55 -10.87
C SER A 111 -4.66 -23.69 -11.67
N LEU A 112 -3.54 -23.43 -12.37
CA LEU A 112 -2.82 -24.47 -13.13
C LEU A 112 -2.27 -25.57 -12.21
N ARG A 113 -1.71 -25.20 -11.06
CA ARG A 113 -1.14 -26.15 -10.07
C ARG A 113 -2.18 -27.05 -9.40
N GLN A 114 -3.46 -26.67 -9.40
CA GLN A 114 -4.53 -27.49 -8.82
C GLN A 114 -5.10 -28.52 -9.81
N GLN A 115 -4.75 -28.40 -11.10
CA GLN A 115 -5.16 -29.33 -12.16
C GLN A 115 -4.11 -30.40 -12.46
N THR A 116 -2.95 -30.33 -11.81
CA THR A 116 -1.83 -31.27 -11.88
C THR A 116 -1.74 -32.07 -10.59
#